data_AF-A0A1H0ENL0-F1
#
_entry.id   AF-A0A1H0ENL0-F1
#
_cell.length_a   1.000
_cell.length_b   1.000
_cell.length_c   1.000
_cell.angle_alpha   90.00
_cell.angle_beta   90.00
_cell.angle_gamma   90.00
#
_symmetry.space_group_name_H-M   'P 1'
#
loop_
_entity.id
_entity.type
_entity.pdbx_description
1 polymer ?
#
loop_
_entity_poly.entity_id
_entity_poly.type
_entity_poly.pdbx_seq_one_letter_code
_entity_poly.pdbx_strand_id
1 'polypeptide(L)'
;MTVMSTAAGASMLAHTVHYAVVLGGVLGLALLLLPHALERLRVESAPARSAHEDRVLRLRELAAVGRLAEPGATLTAVRPVREVAPTPRAAPAALPVALVSSAAAAGVHAAVGPAHLTDQPLVGMFFLACAAAQLGWSALFLARPGRALLEAGVVGNAALVTLWALSRLSGSEPVGPWDLAATGWEIAVVLACVALKAPAGLRTAGWFDWPGLARGWTACSVLLLALLSLSGAGA
;
A
#
# COMPACT_ATOMS: atom_id res chain seq x y z
N MET A 1 -33.58 -28.95 -15.91
CA MET A 1 -32.27 -28.52 -16.46
C MET A 1 -31.94 -27.05 -16.19
N THR A 2 -32.90 -26.17 -15.89
CA THR A 2 -32.69 -24.73 -15.64
C THR A 2 -32.00 -24.38 -14.32
N VAL A 3 -32.21 -25.16 -13.24
CA VAL A 3 -31.64 -24.89 -11.90
C VAL A 3 -30.12 -25.16 -11.80
N MET A 4 -29.60 -26.13 -12.56
CA MET A 4 -28.15 -26.37 -12.63
C MET A 4 -27.42 -25.26 -13.39
N SER A 5 -28.04 -24.67 -14.42
CA SER A 5 -27.46 -23.57 -15.18
C SER A 5 -27.35 -22.27 -14.37
N THR A 6 -28.30 -22.00 -13.46
CA THR A 6 -28.25 -20.82 -12.59
C THR A 6 -27.21 -20.95 -11.47
N ALA A 7 -27.07 -22.15 -10.89
CA ALA A 7 -26.05 -22.42 -9.87
C ALA A 7 -24.61 -22.37 -10.44
N ALA A 8 -24.42 -22.91 -11.66
CA ALA A 8 -23.15 -22.80 -12.38
C ALA A 8 -22.83 -21.33 -12.75
N GLY A 9 -23.84 -20.55 -13.14
CA GLY A 9 -23.71 -19.12 -13.44
C GLY A 9 -23.31 -18.30 -12.20
N ALA A 10 -23.95 -18.52 -11.05
CA ALA A 10 -23.62 -17.85 -9.79
C ALA A 10 -22.21 -18.17 -9.30
N SER A 11 -21.79 -19.44 -9.41
CA SER A 11 -20.42 -19.88 -9.11
C SER A 11 -19.39 -19.19 -10.01
N MET A 12 -19.62 -19.13 -11.33
CA MET A 12 -18.72 -18.43 -12.25
C MET A 12 -18.66 -16.92 -11.99
N LEU A 13 -19.79 -16.29 -11.64
CA LEU A 13 -19.83 -14.87 -11.28
C LEU A 13 -19.03 -14.58 -10.00
N ALA A 14 -19.18 -15.42 -8.98
CA ALA A 14 -18.41 -15.32 -7.75
C ALA A 14 -16.90 -15.47 -8.00
N HIS A 15 -16.48 -16.45 -8.81
CA HIS A 15 -15.08 -16.60 -9.20
C HIS A 15 -14.59 -15.41 -10.02
N THR A 16 -15.40 -14.89 -10.94
CA THR A 16 -15.04 -13.74 -11.78
C THR A 16 -14.88 -12.46 -10.96
N VAL A 17 -15.78 -12.21 -10.00
CA VAL A 17 -15.68 -11.07 -9.07
C VAL A 17 -14.49 -11.22 -8.15
N HIS A 18 -14.27 -12.42 -7.60
CA HIS A 18 -13.10 -12.73 -6.77
C HIS A 18 -11.79 -12.49 -7.55
N TYR A 19 -11.67 -13.06 -8.75
CA TYR A 19 -10.50 -12.85 -9.60
C TYR A 19 -10.38 -11.40 -10.07
N ALA A 20 -11.47 -10.68 -10.33
CA ALA A 20 -11.42 -9.27 -10.69
C ALA A 20 -10.90 -8.40 -9.54
N VAL A 21 -11.24 -8.72 -8.29
CA VAL A 21 -10.73 -8.00 -7.11
C VAL A 21 -9.30 -8.41 -6.78
N VAL A 22 -8.94 -9.70 -6.88
CA VAL A 22 -7.55 -10.16 -6.70
C VAL A 22 -6.66 -9.58 -7.78
N LEU A 23 -7.05 -9.69 -9.05
CA LEU A 23 -6.33 -9.13 -10.18
C LEU A 23 -6.30 -7.61 -10.10
N GLY A 24 -7.41 -6.95 -9.71
CA GLY A 24 -7.47 -5.51 -9.48
C GLY A 24 -6.57 -5.05 -8.33
N GLY A 25 -6.46 -5.81 -7.26
CA GLY A 25 -5.56 -5.57 -6.13
C GLY A 25 -4.09 -5.76 -6.52
N VAL A 26 -3.78 -6.83 -7.25
CA VAL A 26 -2.44 -7.09 -7.81
C VAL A 26 -2.06 -6.03 -8.83
N LEU A 27 -2.98 -5.62 -9.71
CA LEU A 27 -2.77 -4.57 -10.71
C LEU A 27 -2.63 -3.21 -10.02
N GLY A 28 -3.40 -2.94 -8.97
CA GLY A 28 -3.29 -1.73 -8.15
C GLY A 28 -1.94 -1.65 -7.44
N LEU A 29 -1.47 -2.76 -6.86
CA LEU A 29 -0.10 -2.90 -6.34
C LEU A 29 0.93 -2.69 -7.45
N ALA A 30 0.79 -3.34 -8.60
CA ALA A 30 1.70 -3.19 -9.73
C ALA A 30 1.76 -1.73 -10.24
N LEU A 31 0.62 -1.05 -10.35
CA LEU A 31 0.52 0.36 -10.76
C LEU A 31 1.07 1.33 -9.70
N LEU A 32 0.98 0.98 -8.42
CA LEU A 32 1.69 1.69 -7.36
C LEU A 32 3.22 1.55 -7.49
N LEU A 33 3.67 0.34 -7.82
CA LEU A 33 5.07 -0.06 -7.79
C LEU A 33 5.82 0.31 -9.08
N LEU A 34 5.14 0.31 -10.23
CA LEU A 34 5.72 0.50 -11.56
C LEU A 34 6.37 1.88 -11.75
N PRO A 35 5.74 3.02 -11.37
CA PRO A 35 6.36 4.34 -11.53
C PRO A 35 7.68 4.45 -10.77
N HIS A 36 7.76 3.88 -9.56
CA HIS A 36 8.95 3.89 -8.71
C HIS A 36 10.07 2.98 -9.25
N ALA A 37 9.70 1.83 -9.83
CA ALA A 37 10.66 0.95 -10.50
C ALA A 37 11.24 1.60 -11.77
N LEU A 38 10.41 2.30 -12.55
CA LEU A 38 10.82 3.01 -13.75
C LEU A 38 11.71 4.24 -13.43
N GLU A 39 11.43 4.95 -12.34
CA GLU A 39 12.31 6.04 -11.85
C GLU A 39 13.71 5.52 -11.52
N ARG A 40 13.84 4.36 -10.86
CA ARG A 40 15.16 3.75 -10.59
C ARG A 40 15.88 3.32 -11.86
N LEU A 41 15.21 2.66 -12.79
CA LEU A 41 15.83 2.27 -14.06
C LEU A 41 16.34 3.51 -14.83
N ARG A 42 15.64 4.66 -14.74
CA ARG A 42 16.11 5.93 -15.30
C ARG A 42 17.32 6.51 -14.56
N VAL A 43 17.36 6.42 -13.22
CA VAL A 43 18.47 6.90 -12.39
C VAL A 43 19.72 6.03 -12.51
N GLU A 44 19.58 4.70 -12.60
CA GLU A 44 20.70 3.78 -12.83
C GLU A 44 21.24 3.86 -14.27
N SER A 45 20.37 4.12 -15.26
CA SER A 45 20.79 4.29 -16.66
C SER A 45 21.49 5.63 -16.92
N ALA A 46 21.32 6.61 -16.04
CA ALA A 46 22.02 7.89 -16.12
C ALA A 46 23.14 7.89 -15.08
N PRO A 47 24.42 7.69 -15.46
CA PRO A 47 25.51 8.00 -14.55
C PRO A 47 25.43 9.51 -14.28
N ALA A 48 24.84 9.88 -13.15
CA ALA A 48 24.72 11.26 -12.72
C ALA A 48 26.13 11.73 -12.45
N ARG A 49 26.75 12.42 -13.42
CA ARG A 49 28.00 13.14 -13.19
C ARG A 49 27.78 13.97 -11.94
N SER A 50 28.61 13.74 -10.93
CA SER A 50 28.43 14.46 -9.69
C SER A 50 28.63 15.95 -9.95
N ALA A 51 27.93 16.82 -9.24
CA ALA A 51 28.17 18.26 -9.35
C ALA A 51 29.64 18.64 -9.08
N HIS A 52 30.39 17.75 -8.42
CA HIS A 52 31.84 17.86 -8.26
C HIS A 52 32.59 17.53 -9.57
N GLU A 53 32.25 16.46 -10.27
CA GLU A 53 32.85 16.10 -11.57
C GLU A 53 32.63 17.18 -12.63
N ASP A 54 31.44 17.79 -12.68
CA ASP A 54 31.17 18.90 -13.60
C ASP A 54 32.01 20.14 -13.25
N ARG A 55 32.22 20.41 -11.96
CA ARG A 55 33.14 21.47 -11.52
C ARG A 55 34.59 21.16 -11.89
N VAL A 56 35.03 19.92 -11.72
CA VAL A 56 36.40 19.48 -12.07
C VAL A 56 36.63 19.56 -13.57
N LEU A 57 35.67 19.13 -14.40
CA LEU A 57 35.74 19.28 -15.86
C LEU A 57 35.79 20.73 -16.29
N ARG A 58 34.91 21.58 -15.73
CA ARG A 58 34.91 23.02 -16.01
C ARG A 58 36.22 23.68 -15.62
N LEU A 59 36.82 23.30 -14.49
CA LEU A 59 38.14 23.80 -14.09
C LEU A 59 39.25 23.32 -15.04
N ARG A 60 39.19 22.06 -15.52
CA ARG A 60 40.12 21.53 -16.52
C ARG A 60 39.99 22.24 -17.87
N GLU A 61 38.78 22.57 -18.31
CA GLU A 61 38.53 23.35 -19.52
C GLU A 61 39.09 24.77 -19.39
N LEU A 62 38.83 25.45 -18.27
CA LEU A 62 39.37 26.78 -17.97
C LEU A 62 40.91 26.78 -17.87
N ALA A 63 41.51 25.70 -17.34
CA ALA A 63 42.94 25.47 -17.32
C ALA A 63 43.53 25.31 -18.72
N ALA A 64 42.88 24.51 -19.56
CA ALA A 64 43.34 24.23 -20.92
C ALA A 64 43.38 25.50 -21.79
N VAL A 65 42.50 26.48 -21.54
CA VAL A 65 42.49 27.77 -22.23
C VAL A 65 43.27 28.88 -21.51
N GLY A 66 44.01 28.56 -20.43
CA GLY A 66 44.84 29.52 -19.71
C GLY A 66 44.08 30.57 -18.89
N ARG A 67 42.79 30.34 -18.60
CA ARG A 67 41.87 31.30 -17.95
C ARG A 67 41.59 31.04 -16.48
N LEU A 68 42.43 30.26 -15.81
CA LEU A 68 42.28 29.99 -14.37
C LEU A 68 42.40 31.25 -13.49
N ALA A 69 43.02 32.31 -14.01
CA ALA A 69 43.39 33.51 -13.27
C ALA A 69 42.91 34.82 -13.91
N GLU A 70 41.80 34.81 -14.67
CA GLU A 70 41.18 36.05 -15.15
C GLU A 70 40.76 36.92 -13.92
N PRO A 71 41.38 38.10 -13.72
CA PRO A 71 41.10 38.97 -12.58
C PRO A 71 39.71 39.61 -12.78
N GLY A 72 38.69 38.97 -12.23
CA GLY A 72 37.30 39.37 -12.42
C GLY A 72 36.30 38.24 -12.20
N ALA A 73 36.76 36.98 -12.14
CA ALA A 73 35.98 35.89 -11.58
C ALA A 73 35.79 36.14 -10.08
N THR A 74 34.79 36.95 -9.75
CA THR A 74 34.27 37.09 -8.40
C THR A 74 34.07 35.67 -7.90
N LEU A 75 34.85 35.26 -6.90
CA LEU A 75 34.60 34.02 -6.16
C LEU A 75 33.27 34.27 -5.45
N THR A 76 32.17 34.07 -6.18
CA THR A 76 30.81 34.11 -5.65
C THR A 76 30.88 33.31 -4.38
N ALA A 77 30.64 34.01 -3.27
CA ALA A 77 30.80 33.52 -1.91
C ALA A 77 30.46 32.03 -1.87
N VAL A 78 31.36 31.22 -1.32
CA VAL A 78 31.12 29.79 -1.07
C VAL A 78 29.71 29.69 -0.52
N ARG A 79 28.78 29.30 -1.41
CA ARG A 79 27.38 29.17 -1.04
C ARG A 79 27.43 28.12 0.06
N PRO A 80 26.96 28.41 1.29
CA PRO A 80 27.07 27.45 2.39
C PRO A 80 26.58 26.13 1.83
N VAL A 81 27.42 25.09 1.95
CA VAL A 81 27.10 23.73 1.51
C VAL A 81 25.67 23.55 1.92
N ARG A 82 24.76 23.46 0.94
CA ARG A 82 23.33 23.28 1.20
C ARG A 82 23.31 22.09 2.12
N GLU A 83 23.00 22.35 3.39
CA GLU A 83 22.96 21.35 4.45
C GLU A 83 22.26 20.16 3.80
N VAL A 84 23.01 19.06 3.64
CA VAL A 84 22.52 17.88 2.92
C VAL A 84 21.20 17.59 3.62
N ALA A 85 20.10 17.84 2.90
CA ALA A 85 18.77 17.76 3.50
C ALA A 85 18.74 16.45 4.27
N PRO A 86 18.40 16.45 5.57
CA PRO A 86 18.52 15.28 6.41
C PRO A 86 17.96 14.11 5.62
N THR A 87 18.80 13.08 5.44
CA THR A 87 18.46 11.89 4.66
C THR A 87 17.01 11.54 4.98
N PRO A 88 16.12 11.39 3.97
CA PRO A 88 14.70 11.20 4.22
C PRO A 88 14.57 10.09 5.27
N ARG A 89 14.09 10.43 6.47
CA ARG A 89 13.85 9.43 7.50
C ARG A 89 12.99 8.37 6.82
N ALA A 90 13.51 7.14 6.74
CA ALA A 90 12.81 6.03 6.14
C ALA A 90 11.37 6.07 6.67
N ALA A 91 10.39 6.01 5.74
CA ALA A 91 8.99 6.09 6.13
C ALA A 91 8.75 5.10 7.27
N PRO A 92 8.17 5.53 8.41
CA PRO A 92 7.95 4.63 9.53
C PRO A 92 7.19 3.41 9.01
N ALA A 93 7.64 2.21 9.36
CA ALA A 93 7.09 0.95 8.85
C ALA A 93 5.56 0.86 8.97
N ALA A 94 4.98 1.60 9.91
CA ALA A 94 3.55 1.78 10.07
C ALA A 94 2.81 2.19 8.78
N LEU A 95 3.32 3.13 7.98
CA LEU A 95 2.61 3.57 6.76
C LEU A 95 2.41 2.43 5.75
N PRO A 96 3.46 1.73 5.28
CA PRO A 96 3.27 0.60 4.38
C PRO A 96 2.47 -0.55 5.01
N VAL A 97 2.65 -0.81 6.31
CA VAL A 97 1.85 -1.82 7.03
C VAL A 97 0.36 -1.46 7.00
N ALA A 98 -0.01 -0.22 7.26
CA ALA A 98 -1.41 0.22 7.21
C ALA A 98 -2.02 0.04 5.81
N LEU A 99 -1.32 0.48 4.78
CA LEU A 99 -1.80 0.41 3.39
C LEU A 99 -2.00 -1.03 2.93
N VAL A 100 -1.02 -1.89 3.21
CA VAL A 100 -1.04 -3.31 2.81
C VAL A 100 -2.09 -4.08 3.59
N SER A 101 -2.18 -3.88 4.91
CA SER A 101 -3.18 -4.55 5.73
C SER A 101 -4.61 -4.15 5.32
N SER A 102 -4.87 -2.85 5.07
CA SER A 102 -6.17 -2.40 4.59
C SER A 102 -6.51 -3.03 3.23
N ALA A 103 -5.55 -3.10 2.30
CA ALA A 103 -5.77 -3.75 1.01
C ALA A 103 -5.99 -5.27 1.12
N ALA A 104 -5.28 -5.95 2.04
CA ALA A 104 -5.44 -7.39 2.25
C ALA A 104 -6.78 -7.74 2.91
N ALA A 105 -7.21 -6.97 3.92
CA ALA A 105 -8.54 -7.10 4.53
C ALA A 105 -9.65 -6.88 3.48
N ALA A 106 -9.48 -5.90 2.59
CA ALA A 106 -10.42 -5.69 1.50
C ALA A 106 -10.53 -6.90 0.57
N GLY A 107 -9.41 -7.59 0.31
CA GLY A 107 -9.37 -8.84 -0.43
C GLY A 107 -10.21 -9.94 0.22
N VAL A 108 -10.17 -10.05 1.55
CA VAL A 108 -11.02 -11.00 2.31
C VAL A 108 -12.50 -10.64 2.14
N HIS A 109 -12.88 -9.40 2.41
CA HIS A 109 -14.27 -8.95 2.32
C HIS A 109 -14.83 -9.15 0.90
N ALA A 110 -14.01 -8.89 -0.13
CA ALA A 110 -14.40 -9.14 -1.51
C ALA A 110 -14.53 -10.64 -1.87
N ALA A 111 -13.73 -11.50 -1.23
CA ALA A 111 -13.82 -12.94 -1.45
C ALA A 111 -15.03 -13.57 -0.76
N VAL A 112 -15.35 -13.12 0.46
CA VAL A 112 -16.44 -13.66 1.29
C VAL A 112 -17.80 -13.06 0.90
N GLY A 113 -17.85 -11.78 0.54
CA GLY A 113 -19.09 -11.05 0.24
C GLY A 113 -20.02 -11.74 -0.78
N PRO A 114 -19.53 -12.22 -1.94
CA PRO A 114 -20.37 -12.87 -2.96
C PRO A 114 -21.13 -14.11 -2.45
N ALA A 115 -20.53 -14.89 -1.54
CA ALA A 115 -21.20 -16.07 -0.99
C ALA A 115 -22.47 -15.68 -0.20
N HIS A 116 -22.43 -14.56 0.51
CA HIS A 116 -23.58 -14.05 1.27
C HIS A 116 -24.65 -13.39 0.40
N LEU A 117 -24.39 -13.03 -0.87
CA LEU A 117 -25.38 -12.34 -1.68
C LEU A 117 -26.63 -13.18 -1.97
N THR A 118 -26.51 -14.51 -1.94
CA THR A 118 -27.62 -15.43 -2.22
C THR A 118 -28.55 -15.57 -1.02
N ASP A 119 -27.99 -15.76 0.18
CA ASP A 119 -28.78 -16.09 1.38
C ASP A 119 -29.03 -14.86 2.28
N GLN A 120 -28.09 -13.91 2.31
CA GLN A 120 -28.10 -12.74 3.18
C GLN A 120 -27.60 -11.50 2.42
N PRO A 121 -28.36 -10.97 1.45
CA PRO A 121 -27.88 -9.97 0.51
C PRO A 121 -27.38 -8.69 1.17
N LEU A 122 -27.98 -8.28 2.29
CA LEU A 122 -27.51 -7.12 3.06
C LEU A 122 -26.10 -7.34 3.62
N VAL A 123 -25.82 -8.55 4.13
CA VAL A 123 -24.49 -8.94 4.62
C VAL A 123 -23.49 -9.00 3.48
N GLY A 124 -23.86 -9.59 2.34
CA GLY A 124 -23.01 -9.61 1.15
C GLY A 124 -22.67 -8.20 0.63
N MET A 125 -23.67 -7.31 0.54
CA MET A 125 -23.44 -5.91 0.16
C MET A 125 -22.57 -5.16 1.17
N PHE A 126 -22.74 -5.42 2.47
CA PHE A 126 -21.90 -4.84 3.51
C PHE A 126 -20.42 -5.22 3.31
N PHE A 127 -20.12 -6.49 3.07
CA PHE A 127 -18.76 -6.94 2.76
C PHE A 127 -18.18 -6.25 1.51
N LEU A 128 -18.94 -6.17 0.42
CA LEU A 128 -18.48 -5.48 -0.79
C LEU A 128 -18.24 -3.98 -0.56
N ALA A 129 -19.09 -3.33 0.24
CA ALA A 129 -18.89 -1.94 0.64
C ALA A 129 -17.63 -1.78 1.50
N CYS A 130 -17.36 -2.69 2.44
CA CYS A 130 -16.14 -2.70 3.24
C CYS A 130 -14.90 -2.86 2.36
N ALA A 131 -14.92 -3.79 1.41
CA ALA A 131 -13.83 -3.99 0.46
C ALA A 131 -13.54 -2.71 -0.36
N ALA A 132 -14.58 -2.09 -0.91
CA ALA A 132 -14.45 -0.85 -1.67
C ALA A 132 -13.92 0.30 -0.78
N ALA A 133 -14.42 0.43 0.43
CA ALA A 133 -14.01 1.45 1.38
C ALA A 133 -12.53 1.28 1.80
N GLN A 134 -12.08 0.07 2.10
CA GLN A 134 -10.70 -0.20 2.51
C GLN A 134 -9.70 -0.04 1.36
N LEU A 135 -10.05 -0.45 0.13
CA LEU A 135 -9.22 -0.17 -1.05
C LEU A 135 -9.19 1.33 -1.37
N GLY A 136 -10.35 1.99 -1.33
CA GLY A 136 -10.47 3.43 -1.55
C GLY A 136 -9.68 4.22 -0.50
N TRP A 137 -9.75 3.80 0.76
CA TRP A 137 -8.96 4.37 1.85
C TRP A 137 -7.46 4.23 1.60
N SER A 138 -6.97 3.04 1.22
CA SER A 138 -5.55 2.84 0.91
C SER A 138 -5.10 3.74 -0.25
N ALA A 139 -5.90 3.86 -1.31
CA ALA A 139 -5.58 4.72 -2.45
C ALA A 139 -5.57 6.21 -2.07
N LEU A 140 -6.58 6.68 -1.34
CA LEU A 140 -6.67 8.07 -0.87
C LEU A 140 -5.55 8.40 0.12
N PHE A 141 -5.26 7.50 1.04
CA PHE A 141 -4.24 7.70 2.07
C PHE A 141 -2.84 7.70 1.50
N LEU A 142 -2.59 6.91 0.46
CA LEU A 142 -1.37 6.99 -0.33
C LEU A 142 -1.24 8.33 -1.08
N ALA A 143 -2.31 8.75 -1.76
CA ALA A 143 -2.28 9.94 -2.60
C ALA A 143 -2.17 11.24 -1.79
N ARG A 144 -2.90 11.31 -0.66
CA ARG A 144 -3.00 12.51 0.18
C ARG A 144 -3.18 12.12 1.65
N PRO A 145 -2.10 11.72 2.35
CA PRO A 145 -2.17 11.43 3.78
C PRO A 145 -2.74 12.62 4.56
N GLY A 146 -3.72 12.38 5.41
CA GLY A 146 -4.41 13.42 6.15
C GLY A 146 -4.93 12.91 7.48
N ARG A 147 -5.19 13.82 8.41
CA ARG A 147 -5.64 13.47 9.76
C ARG A 147 -7.01 12.77 9.74
N ALA A 148 -7.92 13.27 8.91
CA ALA A 148 -9.22 12.64 8.71
C ALA A 148 -9.10 11.20 8.19
N LEU A 149 -8.13 10.91 7.31
CA LEU A 149 -7.91 9.55 6.82
C LEU A 149 -7.28 8.65 7.89
N LEU A 150 -6.33 9.15 8.70
CA LEU A 150 -5.83 8.40 9.86
C LEU A 150 -6.96 8.03 10.83
N GLU A 151 -7.80 9.01 11.18
CA GLU A 151 -8.94 8.80 12.07
C GLU A 151 -9.95 7.83 11.45
N ALA A 152 -10.25 7.94 10.16
CA ALA A 152 -11.09 6.99 9.44
C ALA A 152 -10.50 5.57 9.45
N GLY A 153 -9.19 5.44 9.29
CA GLY A 153 -8.49 4.16 9.35
C GLY A 153 -8.61 3.51 10.73
N VAL A 154 -8.46 4.29 11.81
CA VAL A 154 -8.64 3.80 13.19
C VAL A 154 -10.10 3.44 13.45
N VAL A 155 -11.03 4.37 13.25
CA VAL A 155 -12.44 4.22 13.62
C VAL A 155 -13.11 3.14 12.77
N GLY A 156 -12.90 3.15 11.46
CA GLY A 156 -13.51 2.19 10.54
C GLY A 156 -13.09 0.76 10.83
N ASN A 157 -11.78 0.50 10.93
CA ASN A 157 -11.29 -0.85 11.18
C ASN A 157 -11.60 -1.32 12.61
N ALA A 158 -11.54 -0.44 13.62
CA ALA A 158 -11.97 -0.80 14.97
C ALA A 158 -13.47 -1.16 15.03
N ALA A 159 -14.31 -0.47 14.25
CA ALA A 159 -15.73 -0.78 14.14
C ALA A 159 -15.96 -2.15 13.49
N LEU A 160 -15.22 -2.50 12.44
CA LEU A 160 -15.31 -3.83 11.81
C LEU A 160 -14.90 -4.96 12.75
N VAL A 161 -13.76 -4.82 13.44
CA VAL A 161 -13.30 -5.77 14.46
C VAL A 161 -14.34 -5.93 15.57
N THR A 162 -14.91 -4.81 16.03
CA THR A 162 -15.93 -4.82 17.09
C THR A 162 -17.21 -5.51 16.61
N LEU A 163 -17.69 -5.19 15.41
CA LEU A 163 -18.87 -5.79 14.81
C LEU A 163 -18.70 -7.31 14.65
N TRP A 164 -17.54 -7.73 14.12
CA TRP A 164 -17.18 -9.14 14.01
C TRP A 164 -17.18 -9.82 15.37
N ALA A 165 -16.51 -9.25 16.38
CA ALA A 165 -16.47 -9.82 17.72
C ALA A 165 -17.88 -9.99 18.30
N LEU A 166 -18.76 -8.98 18.16
CA LEU A 166 -20.15 -9.06 18.59
C LEU A 166 -20.93 -10.17 17.87
N SER A 167 -20.71 -10.36 16.57
CA SER A 167 -21.34 -11.45 15.81
C SER A 167 -20.89 -12.85 16.24
N ARG A 168 -19.69 -12.98 16.82
CA ARG A 168 -19.20 -14.25 17.37
C ARG A 168 -19.75 -14.52 18.78
N LEU A 169 -20.02 -13.47 19.55
CA LEU A 169 -20.66 -13.60 20.86
C LEU A 169 -22.11 -14.09 20.79
N SER A 170 -22.82 -13.85 19.68
CA SER A 170 -24.18 -14.39 19.48
C SER A 170 -24.21 -15.87 19.08
N GLY A 171 -23.07 -16.56 19.01
CA GLY A 171 -22.98 -18.00 18.73
C GLY A 171 -23.22 -18.38 17.27
N SER A 172 -23.16 -17.41 16.36
CA SER A 172 -23.63 -17.54 14.98
C SER A 172 -22.82 -18.52 14.14
N GLU A 173 -21.51 -18.67 14.39
CA GLU A 173 -20.57 -19.44 13.56
C GLU A 173 -19.21 -19.62 14.26
N PRO A 174 -18.47 -20.71 13.97
CA PRO A 174 -17.08 -20.88 14.39
C PRO A 174 -16.15 -19.79 13.83
N VAL A 175 -15.04 -19.52 14.51
CA VAL A 175 -13.99 -18.62 14.03
C VAL A 175 -13.16 -19.33 12.96
N GLY A 176 -13.23 -18.84 11.72
CA GLY A 176 -12.52 -19.39 10.57
C GLY A 176 -11.16 -18.72 10.28
N PRO A 177 -10.34 -19.31 9.40
CA PRO A 177 -9.08 -18.69 8.96
C PRO A 177 -9.25 -17.31 8.32
N TRP A 178 -10.33 -17.13 7.55
CA TRP A 178 -10.68 -15.85 6.92
C TRP A 178 -11.00 -14.76 7.95
N ASP A 179 -11.70 -15.11 9.04
CA ASP A 179 -12.01 -14.21 10.14
C ASP A 179 -10.74 -13.69 10.81
N LEU A 180 -9.83 -14.62 11.15
CA LEU A 180 -8.58 -14.31 11.83
C LEU A 180 -7.69 -13.43 10.97
N ALA A 181 -7.64 -13.70 9.66
CA ALA A 181 -6.84 -12.93 8.73
C ALA A 181 -7.39 -11.51 8.57
N ALA A 182 -8.70 -11.35 8.30
CA ALA A 182 -9.34 -10.04 8.21
C ALA A 182 -9.16 -9.24 9.49
N THR A 183 -9.49 -9.82 10.64
CA THR A 183 -9.36 -9.19 11.95
C THR A 183 -7.90 -8.80 12.25
N GLY A 184 -6.94 -9.67 11.94
CA GLY A 184 -5.52 -9.41 12.13
C GLY A 184 -5.02 -8.23 11.28
N TRP A 185 -5.44 -8.15 10.03
CA TRP A 185 -5.12 -7.02 9.16
C TRP A 185 -5.80 -5.73 9.63
N GLU A 186 -7.07 -5.77 10.03
CA GLU A 186 -7.79 -4.60 10.55
C GLU A 186 -7.14 -4.05 11.82
N ILE A 187 -6.75 -4.92 12.76
CA ILE A 187 -5.97 -4.55 13.94
C ILE A 187 -4.63 -3.92 13.53
N ALA A 188 -3.92 -4.50 12.56
CA ALA A 188 -2.67 -3.94 12.08
C ALA A 188 -2.85 -2.53 11.48
N VAL A 189 -3.96 -2.25 10.78
CA VAL A 189 -4.30 -0.90 10.31
C VAL A 189 -4.47 0.05 11.50
N VAL A 190 -5.24 -0.34 12.51
CA VAL A 190 -5.47 0.48 13.72
C VAL A 190 -4.16 0.82 14.40
N LEU A 191 -3.33 -0.19 14.69
CA LEU A 191 -2.05 -0.01 15.38
C LEU A 191 -1.09 0.87 14.57
N ALA A 192 -1.03 0.65 13.27
CA ALA A 192 -0.20 1.45 12.38
C ALA A 192 -0.68 2.90 12.32
N CYS A 193 -1.99 3.15 12.21
CA CYS A 193 -2.54 4.51 12.20
C CYS A 193 -2.30 5.23 13.54
N VAL A 194 -2.44 4.54 14.68
CA VAL A 194 -2.12 5.09 16.01
C VAL A 194 -0.62 5.41 16.15
N ALA A 195 0.24 4.59 15.57
CA ALA A 195 1.69 4.85 15.56
C ALA A 195 2.08 6.06 14.68
N LEU A 196 1.29 6.36 13.64
CA LEU A 196 1.46 7.53 12.78
C LEU A 196 0.92 8.79 13.48
N LYS A 197 1.70 9.31 14.44
CA LYS A 197 1.36 10.48 15.29
C LYS A 197 1.03 11.77 14.51
N ALA A 198 1.52 11.92 13.26
CA ALA A 198 1.22 13.07 12.41
C ALA A 198 1.25 12.69 10.91
N PRO A 199 0.22 13.03 10.12
CA PRO A 199 0.17 12.71 8.69
C PRO A 199 0.96 13.69 7.81
N ALA A 200 1.32 14.87 8.34
CA ALA A 200 2.01 15.90 7.58
C ALA A 200 3.40 15.43 7.15
N GLY A 201 3.66 15.43 5.84
CA GLY A 201 4.93 14.99 5.27
C GLY A 201 5.10 13.48 5.14
N LEU A 202 4.07 12.69 5.46
CA LEU A 202 4.07 11.26 5.12
C LEU A 202 4.17 11.13 3.60
N ARG A 203 5.19 10.43 3.15
CA ARG A 203 5.31 9.96 1.78
C ARG A 203 5.69 8.50 1.87
N THR A 204 5.04 7.65 1.10
CA THR A 204 5.54 6.29 0.94
C THR A 204 6.88 6.39 0.24
N ALA A 205 7.94 5.93 0.92
CA ALA A 205 9.19 5.68 0.25
C ALA A 205 8.97 4.61 -0.85
N GLY A 206 9.86 4.54 -1.83
CA GLY A 206 9.83 3.44 -2.79
C GLY A 206 9.89 2.10 -2.05
N TRP A 207 9.27 1.06 -2.61
CA TRP A 207 9.21 -0.28 -1.99
C TRP A 207 10.56 -0.80 -1.46
N PHE A 208 11.64 -0.56 -2.21
CA PHE A 208 12.99 -0.99 -1.83
C PHE A 208 13.56 -0.21 -0.63
N ASP A 209 13.01 0.96 -0.33
CA ASP A 209 13.37 1.80 0.80
C ASP A 209 12.49 1.50 2.02
N TRP A 210 11.51 0.58 1.91
CA TRP A 210 10.72 0.14 3.04
C TRP A 210 11.58 -0.62 4.04
N PRO A 211 11.36 -0.44 5.36
CA PRO A 211 11.99 -1.27 6.37
C PRO A 211 11.76 -2.76 6.09
N GLY A 212 12.72 -3.63 6.43
CA GLY A 212 12.62 -5.08 6.20
C GLY A 212 11.34 -5.69 6.77
N LEU A 213 10.89 -5.19 7.93
CA LEU A 213 9.62 -5.58 8.55
C LEU A 213 8.42 -5.33 7.62
N ALA A 214 8.33 -4.17 6.98
CA ALA A 214 7.20 -3.84 6.10
C ALA A 214 7.21 -4.68 4.81
N ARG A 215 8.40 -4.98 4.27
CA ARG A 215 8.54 -5.90 3.13
C ARG A 215 8.13 -7.32 3.50
N GLY A 216 8.61 -7.82 4.65
CA GLY A 216 8.24 -9.14 5.18
C GLY A 216 6.74 -9.24 5.42
N TRP A 217 6.15 -8.23 6.09
CA TRP A 217 4.71 -8.14 6.32
C TRP A 217 3.92 -8.21 5.02
N THR A 218 4.38 -7.51 3.98
CA THR A 218 3.70 -7.54 2.68
C THR A 218 3.80 -8.88 1.99
N ALA A 219 5.00 -9.48 1.97
CA ALA A 219 5.18 -10.82 1.40
C ALA A 219 4.29 -11.84 2.12
N CYS A 220 4.27 -11.81 3.46
CA CYS A 220 3.38 -12.66 4.27
C CYS A 220 1.90 -12.39 3.99
N SER A 221 1.50 -11.12 3.83
CA SER A 221 0.09 -10.77 3.57
C SER A 221 -0.36 -11.27 2.19
N VAL A 222 0.48 -11.11 1.16
CA VAL A 222 0.20 -11.63 -0.19
C VAL A 222 0.11 -13.16 -0.18
N LEU A 223 1.07 -13.83 0.47
CA LEU A 223 1.08 -15.29 0.58
C LEU A 223 -0.14 -15.81 1.34
N LEU A 224 -0.49 -15.20 2.47
CA LEU A 224 -1.64 -15.59 3.27
C LEU A 224 -2.94 -15.39 2.49
N LEU A 225 -3.12 -14.24 1.83
CA LEU A 225 -4.31 -13.98 1.02
C LEU A 225 -4.43 -14.97 -0.15
N ALA A 226 -3.30 -15.31 -0.79
CA ALA A 226 -3.28 -16.33 -1.84
C ALA A 226 -3.66 -17.73 -1.31
N LEU A 227 -3.12 -18.14 -0.15
CA LEU A 227 -3.44 -19.41 0.49
C LEU A 227 -4.92 -19.49 0.88
N LEU A 228 -5.47 -18.43 1.47
CA LEU A 228 -6.90 -18.34 1.78
C LEU A 228 -7.75 -18.46 0.52
N SER A 229 -7.39 -17.72 -0.53
CA SER A 229 -8.11 -17.78 -1.81
C SER A 229 -8.11 -19.18 -2.41
N LEU A 230 -7.01 -19.94 -2.24
CA LEU A 230 -6.90 -21.33 -2.67
C LEU A 230 -7.70 -22.31 -1.78
N SER A 231 -7.91 -22.01 -0.49
CA SER A 231 -8.76 -22.84 0.38
C SER A 231 -10.26 -22.63 0.15
N GLY A 232 -10.65 -21.56 -0.54
CA GLY A 232 -12.04 -21.21 -0.79
C GLY A 232 -12.68 -20.42 0.37
N ALA A 233 -13.57 -19.48 0.04
CA ALA A 233 -14.20 -18.56 1.00
C ALA A 233 -15.35 -19.18 1.82
N GLY A 234 -15.78 -20.41 1.49
CA GLY A 234 -16.85 -21.13 2.18
C GLY A 234 -16.37 -22.33 3.01
N ALA A 235 -15.06 -22.42 3.28
CA ALA A 235 -14.44 -23.46 4.10
C ALA A 235 -14.24 -23.01 5.54
#